data_AF-A0A6N2LAF9-F1
#
_entry.id   AF-A0A6N2LAF9-F1
#
_cell.length_a   1.000
_cell.length_b   1.000
_cell.length_c   1.000
_cell.angle_alpha   90.00
_cell.angle_beta   90.00
_cell.angle_gamma   90.00
#
_symmetry.space_group_name_H-M   'P 1'
#
loop_
_entity.id
_entity.type
_entity.pdbx_description
1 polymer ?
#
loop_
_entity_poly.entity_id
_entity_poly.type
_entity_poly.pdbx_seq_one_letter_code
_entity_poly.pdbx_strand_id
1 'polypeptide(L)'
;MRKEVVVAAAVTAVAVVAVLVRQYSRKKARQWRQTQRILRKFARESATPVPKLWEVANAMVSDMQASLASQEETGTLSMLVSCAASLPKGDERGLYYGVNLRGTNFLILCARLGGRNEPISDLHRKEISIPPNVLIGTSQELFDYIAAELAKFVSEHPPDDTPDASERERKLGFTVSYPVDQAAATSGSAIKWKSFSANDTVVFAYPFFAK
;
A
#
# COMPACT_ATOMS: atom_id res chain seq x y z
N MET A 1 4.12 75.52 -29.54
CA MET A 1 3.33 74.36 -30.03
C MET A 1 3.94 72.99 -29.74
N ARG A 2 5.20 72.68 -30.10
CA ARG A 2 5.76 71.30 -29.89
C ARG A 2 5.81 70.81 -28.42
N LYS A 3 6.10 71.67 -27.44
CA LYS A 3 6.16 71.29 -26.02
C LYS A 3 4.79 70.94 -25.44
N GLU A 4 3.76 71.71 -25.78
CA GLU A 4 2.36 71.47 -25.41
C GLU A 4 1.86 70.11 -25.92
N VAL A 5 2.19 69.76 -27.17
CA VAL A 5 1.79 68.47 -27.77
C VAL A 5 2.48 67.28 -27.08
N VAL A 6 3.74 67.41 -26.69
CA VAL A 6 4.48 66.36 -25.96
C VAL A 6 3.92 66.16 -24.55
N VAL A 7 3.57 67.24 -23.85
CA VAL A 7 2.96 67.17 -22.51
C VAL A 7 1.56 66.54 -22.60
N ALA A 8 0.74 66.93 -23.58
CA ALA A 8 -0.57 66.34 -23.80
C ALA A 8 -0.48 64.84 -24.12
N ALA A 9 0.47 64.42 -24.96
CA ALA A 9 0.70 63.00 -25.29
C ALA A 9 1.21 62.18 -24.09
N ALA A 10 2.05 62.76 -23.24
CA ALA A 10 2.52 62.09 -22.03
C ALA A 10 1.39 61.89 -21.00
N VAL A 11 0.53 62.91 -20.82
CA VAL A 11 -0.61 62.83 -19.89
C VAL A 11 -1.64 61.81 -20.36
N THR A 12 -1.94 61.74 -21.67
CA THR A 12 -2.86 60.73 -22.20
C THR A 12 -2.28 59.32 -22.07
N ALA A 13 -0.99 59.11 -22.33
CA ALA A 13 -0.33 57.82 -22.14
C ALA A 13 -0.41 57.34 -20.67
N VAL A 14 -0.12 58.23 -19.71
CA VAL A 14 -0.23 57.90 -18.27
C VAL A 14 -1.67 57.59 -17.88
N ALA A 15 -2.65 58.34 -18.38
CA ALA A 15 -4.06 58.09 -18.12
C ALA A 15 -4.50 56.72 -18.67
N VAL A 16 -4.06 56.34 -19.88
CA VAL A 16 -4.36 55.04 -20.47
C VAL A 16 -3.74 53.90 -19.65
N VAL A 17 -2.48 54.02 -19.25
CA VAL A 17 -1.80 53.02 -18.40
C VAL A 17 -2.52 52.88 -17.06
N ALA A 18 -2.92 53.99 -16.42
CA ALA A 18 -3.66 53.97 -15.16
C ALA A 18 -5.02 53.26 -15.30
N VAL A 19 -5.73 53.46 -16.41
CA VAL A 19 -6.99 52.76 -16.71
C VAL A 19 -6.76 51.27 -16.91
N LEU A 20 -5.72 50.87 -17.66
CA LEU A 20 -5.39 49.46 -17.88
C LEU A 20 -5.01 48.74 -16.58
N VAL A 21 -4.17 49.36 -15.74
CA VAL A 21 -3.81 48.83 -14.42
C VAL A 21 -5.06 48.69 -13.53
N ARG A 22 -5.97 49.68 -13.55
CA ARG A 22 -7.23 49.63 -12.79
C ARG A 22 -8.17 48.55 -13.30
N GLN A 23 -8.23 48.31 -14.61
CA GLN A 23 -9.03 47.23 -15.19
C GLN A 23 -8.43 45.86 -14.88
N TYR A 24 -7.10 45.71 -14.99
CA TYR A 24 -6.38 44.50 -14.63
C TYR A 24 -6.56 44.16 -13.15
N SER A 25 -6.40 45.13 -12.24
CA SER A 25 -6.60 44.92 -10.80
C SER A 25 -8.05 44.53 -10.48
N ARG A 26 -9.04 45.13 -11.15
CA ARG A 26 -10.46 44.74 -11.04
C ARG A 26 -10.71 43.32 -11.54
N LYS A 27 -10.11 42.91 -12.67
CA LYS A 27 -10.23 41.54 -13.22
C LYS A 27 -9.59 40.53 -12.28
N LYS A 28 -8.37 40.79 -11.79
CA LYS A 28 -7.66 39.96 -10.81
C LYS A 28 -8.43 39.86 -9.49
N ALA A 29 -9.03 40.96 -9.02
CA ALA A 29 -9.88 40.94 -7.82
C ALA A 29 -11.20 40.17 -8.01
N ARG A 30 -11.78 40.15 -9.22
CA ARG A 30 -12.94 39.30 -9.54
C ARG A 30 -12.55 37.82 -9.55
N GLN A 31 -11.44 37.47 -10.20
CA GLN A 31 -10.89 36.12 -10.20
C GLN A 31 -10.58 35.66 -8.78
N TRP A 32 -9.89 36.48 -7.98
CA TRP A 32 -9.59 36.17 -6.58
C TRP A 32 -10.85 35.90 -5.76
N ARG A 33 -11.89 36.72 -5.93
CA ARG A 33 -13.20 36.49 -5.28
C ARG A 33 -13.85 35.18 -5.72
N GLN A 34 -13.75 34.83 -7.00
CA GLN A 34 -14.26 33.56 -7.51
C GLN A 34 -13.48 32.37 -6.93
N THR A 35 -12.14 32.42 -6.94
CA THR A 35 -11.27 31.40 -6.33
C THR A 35 -11.57 31.23 -4.84
N GLN A 36 -11.70 32.33 -4.10
CA GLN A 36 -12.05 32.31 -2.67
C GLN A 36 -13.42 31.67 -2.43
N ARG A 37 -14.41 31.89 -3.31
CA ARG A 37 -15.71 31.22 -3.21
C ARG A 37 -15.61 29.72 -3.45
N ILE A 38 -14.87 29.30 -4.47
CA ILE A 38 -14.64 27.88 -4.78
C ILE A 38 -13.95 27.21 -3.60
N LEU A 39 -12.88 27.82 -3.06
CA LEU A 39 -12.12 27.26 -1.94
C LEU A 39 -12.98 27.14 -0.67
N ARG A 40 -13.79 28.15 -0.35
CA ARG A 40 -14.71 28.08 0.80
C ARG A 40 -15.83 27.07 0.62
N LYS A 41 -16.29 26.85 -0.61
CA LYS A 41 -17.26 25.80 -0.93
C LYS A 41 -16.62 24.44 -0.72
N PHE A 42 -15.45 24.21 -1.33
CA PHE A 42 -14.68 22.98 -1.18
C PHE A 42 -14.37 22.68 0.29
N ALA A 43 -13.83 23.63 1.05
CA ALA A 43 -13.52 23.45 2.47
C ALA A 43 -14.74 23.06 3.32
N ARG A 44 -15.94 23.51 2.92
CA ARG A 44 -17.20 23.17 3.61
C ARG A 44 -17.71 21.78 3.20
N GLU A 45 -17.63 21.45 1.92
CA GLU A 45 -18.10 20.16 1.39
C GLU A 45 -17.15 19.01 1.75
N SER A 46 -15.85 19.31 1.90
CA SER A 46 -14.83 18.38 2.39
C SER A 46 -14.71 18.37 3.92
N ALA A 47 -15.53 19.16 4.63
CA ALA A 47 -15.50 19.16 6.09
C ALA A 47 -16.02 17.82 6.62
N THR A 48 -15.29 17.25 7.58
CA THR A 48 -15.62 15.98 8.25
C THR A 48 -15.93 16.23 9.73
N PRO A 49 -17.06 16.89 10.05
CA PRO A 49 -17.44 17.13 11.43
C PRO A 49 -17.72 15.79 12.14
N VAL A 50 -17.60 15.77 13.47
CA VAL A 50 -17.74 14.55 14.29
C VAL A 50 -19.02 13.74 13.99
N PRO A 51 -20.21 14.35 13.79
CA PRO A 51 -21.41 13.58 13.42
C PRO A 51 -21.27 12.84 12.09
N LYS A 52 -20.60 13.44 11.09
CA LYS A 52 -20.35 12.81 9.79
C LYS A 52 -19.38 11.64 9.92
N LEU A 53 -18.37 11.76 10.77
CA LEU A 53 -17.43 10.68 11.06
C LEU A 53 -18.14 9.48 11.70
N TRP A 54 -19.11 9.74 12.59
CA TRP A 54 -19.96 8.67 13.15
C TRP A 54 -20.84 8.01 12.10
N GLU A 55 -21.44 8.75 11.17
CA GLU A 55 -22.19 8.17 10.04
C GLU A 55 -21.30 7.23 9.21
N VAL A 56 -20.07 7.64 8.90
CA VAL A 56 -19.11 6.82 8.17
C VAL A 56 -18.73 5.56 8.94
N ALA A 57 -18.43 5.69 10.23
CA ALA A 57 -18.11 4.54 11.09
C ALA A 57 -19.26 3.53 11.16
N ASN A 58 -20.50 4.01 11.35
CA ASN A 58 -21.69 3.16 11.40
C ASN A 58 -21.96 2.47 10.05
N ALA A 59 -21.77 3.18 8.93
CA ALA A 59 -21.89 2.58 7.60
C ALA A 59 -20.83 1.49 7.37
N MET A 60 -19.58 1.71 7.80
CA MET A 60 -18.53 0.69 7.73
C MET A 60 -18.88 -0.54 8.58
N VAL A 61 -19.35 -0.37 9.82
CA VAL A 61 -19.77 -1.49 10.67
C VAL A 61 -20.92 -2.27 10.04
N SER A 62 -21.90 -1.58 9.46
CA SER A 62 -23.02 -2.23 8.76
C SER A 62 -22.56 -3.03 7.55
N ASP A 63 -21.64 -2.50 6.75
CA ASP A 63 -21.10 -3.20 5.58
C ASP A 63 -20.25 -4.41 6.01
N MET A 64 -19.44 -4.28 7.06
CA MET A 64 -18.70 -5.42 7.66
C MET A 64 -19.65 -6.54 8.12
N GLN A 65 -20.74 -6.19 8.80
CA GLN A 65 -21.74 -7.15 9.27
C GLN A 65 -22.46 -7.83 8.12
N ALA A 66 -22.83 -7.08 7.08
CA ALA A 66 -23.46 -7.64 5.88
C ALA A 66 -22.53 -8.63 5.18
N SER A 67 -21.29 -8.25 4.91
CA SER A 67 -20.31 -9.09 4.23
C SER A 67 -19.89 -10.33 5.02
N LEU A 68 -19.96 -10.31 6.34
CA LEU A 68 -19.72 -11.49 7.18
C LEU A 68 -20.94 -12.41 7.26
N ALA A 69 -22.16 -11.89 7.06
CA ALA A 69 -23.40 -12.65 7.18
C ALA A 69 -23.80 -13.34 5.86
N SER A 70 -23.43 -12.79 4.71
CA SER A 70 -23.71 -13.37 3.39
C SER A 70 -22.49 -14.10 2.84
N GLN A 71 -22.71 -15.28 2.24
CA GLN A 71 -21.69 -15.98 1.43
C GLN A 71 -21.58 -15.37 0.02
N GLU A 72 -22.54 -14.51 -0.35
CA GLU A 72 -22.57 -13.74 -1.59
C GLU A 72 -21.95 -12.36 -1.39
N GLU A 73 -21.23 -11.86 -2.41
CA GLU A 73 -20.57 -10.54 -2.45
C GLU A 73 -21.60 -9.39 -2.53
N THR A 74 -22.40 -9.20 -1.49
CA THR A 74 -23.39 -8.12 -1.44
C THR A 74 -22.86 -6.82 -0.82
N GLY A 75 -21.76 -6.88 -0.06
CA GLY A 75 -21.13 -5.72 0.57
C GLY A 75 -19.99 -5.13 -0.27
N THR A 76 -19.66 -3.86 -0.02
CA THR A 76 -18.49 -3.21 -0.67
C THR A 76 -17.17 -3.73 -0.10
N LEU A 77 -17.18 -4.11 1.18
CA LEU A 77 -16.08 -4.77 1.87
C LEU A 77 -16.13 -6.29 1.66
N SER A 78 -15.00 -6.92 1.31
CA SER A 78 -14.94 -8.36 1.05
C SER A 78 -14.84 -9.25 2.29
N MET A 79 -14.37 -8.69 3.42
CA MET A 79 -14.24 -9.40 4.71
C MET A 79 -13.61 -10.80 4.60
N LEU A 80 -12.57 -10.94 3.77
CA LEU A 80 -11.92 -12.22 3.49
C LEU A 80 -11.33 -12.85 4.77
N VAL A 81 -11.56 -14.16 4.93
CA VAL A 81 -10.94 -14.95 6.00
C VAL A 81 -9.46 -15.15 5.68
N SER A 82 -8.57 -14.71 6.56
CA SER A 82 -7.12 -14.76 6.34
C SER A 82 -6.50 -16.15 6.47
N CYS A 83 -7.28 -17.15 6.91
CA CYS A 83 -6.83 -18.51 7.27
C CYS A 83 -5.58 -18.53 8.18
N ALA A 84 -5.32 -17.43 8.91
CA ALA A 84 -4.21 -17.32 9.82
C ALA A 84 -4.43 -18.27 11.02
N ALA A 85 -3.35 -18.91 11.46
CA ALA A 85 -3.34 -19.60 12.75
C ALA A 85 -3.55 -18.61 13.91
N SER A 86 -3.47 -19.09 15.14
CA SER A 86 -3.53 -18.25 16.33
C SER A 86 -2.54 -17.09 16.24
N LEU A 87 -3.02 -15.88 16.61
CA LEU A 87 -2.17 -14.70 16.71
C LEU A 87 -1.00 -14.93 17.67
N PRO A 88 0.15 -14.27 17.44
CA PRO A 88 1.29 -14.38 18.33
C PRO A 88 0.95 -14.00 19.77
N LYS A 89 1.44 -14.77 20.74
CA LYS A 89 1.19 -14.58 22.18
C LYS A 89 2.35 -13.87 22.89
N GLY A 90 3.49 -13.74 22.20
CA GLY A 90 4.73 -13.18 22.74
C GLY A 90 5.58 -14.19 23.51
N ASP A 91 5.20 -15.47 23.56
CA ASP A 91 6.00 -16.55 24.12
C ASP A 91 6.83 -17.29 23.05
N GLU A 92 6.76 -16.86 21.80
CA GLU A 92 7.48 -17.45 20.68
C GLU A 92 8.98 -17.36 20.87
N ARG A 93 9.66 -18.48 20.64
CA ARG A 93 11.11 -18.61 20.77
C ARG A 93 11.71 -19.24 19.54
N GLY A 94 12.93 -18.82 19.21
CA GLY A 94 13.74 -19.38 18.12
C GLY A 94 13.94 -18.41 16.96
N LEU A 95 14.62 -18.90 15.93
CA LEU A 95 14.92 -18.13 14.72
C LEU A 95 13.79 -18.27 13.69
N TYR A 96 13.29 -17.13 13.20
CA TYR A 96 12.22 -17.07 12.21
C TYR A 96 12.69 -16.33 10.97
N TYR A 97 12.25 -16.79 9.80
CA TYR A 97 12.51 -16.16 8.52
C TYR A 97 11.22 -15.56 7.96
N GLY A 98 11.37 -14.47 7.21
CA GLY A 98 10.27 -13.81 6.52
C GLY A 98 10.68 -13.42 5.11
N VAL A 99 9.79 -13.67 4.15
CA VAL A 99 9.88 -13.10 2.80
C VAL A 99 8.65 -12.23 2.57
N ASN A 100 8.86 -10.99 2.12
CA ASN A 100 7.79 -10.07 1.73
C ASN A 100 7.99 -9.63 0.28
N LEU A 101 7.17 -10.17 -0.61
CA LEU A 101 7.16 -9.88 -2.03
C LEU A 101 6.35 -8.59 -2.30
N ARG A 102 7.01 -7.58 -2.87
CA ARG A 102 6.53 -6.20 -3.00
C ARG A 102 6.80 -5.64 -4.40
N GLY A 103 5.92 -5.91 -5.36
CA GLY A 103 6.11 -5.35 -6.70
C GLY A 103 7.40 -5.89 -7.34
N THR A 104 8.29 -5.00 -7.71
CA THR A 104 9.56 -5.32 -8.36
C THR A 104 10.69 -5.67 -7.40
N ASN A 105 10.44 -5.66 -6.09
CA ASN A 105 11.42 -6.04 -5.07
C ASN A 105 10.81 -7.03 -4.09
N PHE A 106 11.65 -7.72 -3.34
CA PHE A 106 11.23 -8.45 -2.15
C PHE A 106 12.20 -8.25 -1.01
N LEU A 107 11.68 -8.35 0.20
CA LEU A 107 12.45 -8.26 1.43
C LEU A 107 12.60 -9.67 2.01
N ILE A 108 13.82 -10.09 2.25
CA ILE A 108 14.13 -11.24 3.10
C ILE A 108 14.55 -10.73 4.47
N LEU A 109 14.10 -11.38 5.53
CA LEU A 109 14.56 -11.10 6.89
C LEU A 109 14.69 -12.38 7.71
N CYS A 110 15.53 -12.33 8.72
CA CYS A 110 15.47 -13.25 9.85
C CYS A 110 15.49 -12.47 11.16
N ALA A 111 14.91 -13.06 12.20
CA ALA A 111 14.89 -12.49 13.54
C ALA A 111 14.80 -13.63 14.56
N ARG A 112 15.53 -13.49 15.66
CA ARG A 112 15.42 -14.39 16.80
C ARG A 112 14.43 -13.82 17.80
N LEU A 113 13.43 -14.63 18.13
CA LEU A 113 12.46 -14.33 19.17
C LEU A 113 12.92 -15.00 20.47
N GLY A 114 12.97 -14.22 21.56
CA GLY A 114 13.36 -14.69 22.89
C GLY A 114 12.19 -15.02 23.81
N GLY A 115 10.94 -14.89 23.35
CA GLY A 115 9.75 -15.00 24.16
C GLY A 115 9.48 -13.75 25.01
N ARG A 116 8.64 -13.90 26.03
CA ARG A 116 8.06 -12.75 26.73
C ARG A 116 9.16 -11.96 27.46
N ASN A 117 9.15 -10.64 27.28
CA ASN A 117 10.09 -9.67 27.85
C ASN A 117 11.52 -9.74 27.32
N GLU A 118 11.81 -10.60 26.34
CA GLU A 118 13.08 -10.58 25.64
C GLU A 118 12.96 -9.73 24.37
N PRO A 119 13.93 -8.85 24.08
CA PRO A 119 13.94 -8.11 22.83
C PRO A 119 14.15 -9.06 21.65
N ILE A 120 13.71 -8.62 20.47
CA ILE A 120 14.06 -9.28 19.22
C ILE A 120 15.57 -9.10 18.99
N SER A 121 16.29 -10.20 18.82
CA SER A 121 17.73 -10.23 18.53
C SER A 121 18.00 -10.78 17.13
N ASP A 122 19.25 -10.73 16.68
CA ASP A 122 19.71 -11.30 15.41
C ASP A 122 18.82 -10.90 14.21
N LEU A 123 18.36 -9.65 14.22
CA LEU A 123 17.50 -9.11 13.18
C LEU A 123 18.35 -8.72 11.98
N HIS A 124 18.22 -9.49 10.91
CA HIS A 124 18.84 -9.20 9.63
C HIS A 124 17.79 -9.02 8.56
N ARG A 125 18.05 -8.11 7.62
CA ARG A 125 17.11 -7.79 6.53
C ARG A 125 17.88 -7.47 5.26
N LYS A 126 17.40 -7.94 4.12
CA LYS A 126 17.98 -7.72 2.80
C LYS A 126 16.86 -7.46 1.80
N GLU A 127 16.90 -6.30 1.16
CA GLU A 127 16.00 -5.97 0.06
C GLU A 127 16.67 -6.36 -1.26
N ILE A 128 15.92 -7.03 -2.12
CA ILE A 128 16.42 -7.62 -3.36
C ILE A 128 15.51 -7.22 -4.51
N SER A 129 16.10 -6.64 -5.56
CA SER A 129 15.39 -6.30 -6.78
C SER A 129 15.23 -7.53 -7.68
N ILE A 130 14.02 -7.72 -8.20
CA ILE A 130 13.70 -8.83 -9.09
C ILE A 130 14.08 -8.42 -10.52
N PRO A 131 14.90 -9.21 -11.23
CA PRO A 131 15.25 -8.93 -12.61
C PRO A 131 14.01 -8.80 -13.53
N PRO A 132 13.98 -7.86 -14.49
CA PRO A 132 12.82 -7.68 -15.37
C PRO A 132 12.41 -8.94 -16.13
N ASN A 133 13.37 -9.77 -16.54
CA ASN A 133 13.11 -11.04 -17.22
C ASN A 133 12.42 -12.08 -16.31
N VAL A 134 12.66 -12.02 -14.99
CA VAL A 134 11.98 -12.89 -14.01
C VAL A 134 10.58 -12.36 -13.71
N LEU A 135 10.38 -11.03 -13.66
CA LEU A 135 9.07 -10.41 -13.42
C LEU A 135 8.03 -10.70 -14.51
N ILE A 136 8.47 -10.81 -15.76
CA ILE A 136 7.62 -11.15 -16.91
C ILE A 136 7.59 -12.65 -17.23
N GLY A 137 8.36 -13.44 -16.47
CA GLY A 137 8.47 -14.89 -16.61
C GLY A 137 7.30 -15.65 -15.98
N THR A 138 7.51 -16.95 -15.75
CA THR A 138 6.53 -17.82 -15.08
C THR A 138 6.53 -17.63 -13.56
N SER A 139 5.45 -18.07 -12.90
CA SER A 139 5.40 -18.07 -11.43
C SER A 139 6.53 -18.92 -10.83
N GLN A 140 6.86 -20.06 -11.47
CA GLN A 140 7.96 -20.93 -11.06
C GLN A 140 9.31 -20.21 -11.12
N GLU A 141 9.62 -19.52 -12.22
CA GLU A 141 10.88 -18.75 -12.35
C GLU A 141 11.03 -17.68 -11.26
N LEU A 142 9.92 -17.02 -10.89
CA LEU A 142 9.91 -16.06 -9.79
C LEU A 142 10.20 -16.71 -8.44
N PHE A 143 9.51 -17.81 -8.12
CA PHE A 143 9.70 -18.50 -6.84
C PHE A 143 11.06 -19.19 -6.76
N ASP A 144 11.60 -19.70 -7.87
CA ASP A 144 12.95 -20.25 -7.95
C ASP A 144 14.00 -19.16 -7.67
N TYR A 145 13.82 -17.97 -8.23
CA TYR A 145 14.69 -16.82 -7.96
C TYR A 145 14.64 -16.42 -6.46
N ILE A 146 13.45 -16.33 -5.89
CA ILE A 146 13.28 -16.01 -4.45
C ILE A 146 13.91 -17.09 -3.58
N ALA A 147 13.72 -18.37 -3.91
CA ALA A 147 14.29 -19.50 -3.17
C ALA A 147 15.82 -19.50 -3.21
N ALA A 148 16.42 -19.19 -4.37
CA ALA A 148 17.87 -19.09 -4.53
C ALA A 148 18.46 -17.94 -3.67
N GLU A 149 17.82 -16.78 -3.67
CA GLU A 149 18.24 -15.65 -2.83
C GLU A 149 18.02 -15.90 -1.34
N LEU A 150 16.94 -16.61 -0.98
CA LEU A 150 16.69 -17.06 0.39
C LEU A 150 17.76 -18.05 0.86
N ALA A 151 18.17 -19.00 0.02
CA ALA A 151 19.24 -19.95 0.34
C ALA A 151 20.57 -19.23 0.61
N LYS A 152 20.93 -18.24 -0.23
CA LYS A 152 22.10 -17.38 0.02
C LYS A 152 21.97 -16.64 1.34
N PHE A 153 20.83 -16.00 1.59
CA PHE A 153 20.59 -15.26 2.83
C PHE A 153 20.70 -16.16 4.06
N VAL A 154 20.14 -17.38 4.02
CA VAL A 154 20.24 -18.34 5.13
C VAL A 154 21.69 -18.75 5.39
N SER A 155 22.51 -18.89 4.35
CA SER A 155 23.94 -19.23 4.51
C SER A 155 24.81 -18.10 5.06
N GLU A 156 24.39 -16.84 4.87
CA GLU A 156 25.11 -15.64 5.31
C GLU A 156 24.87 -15.29 6.79
N HIS A 157 23.84 -15.85 7.42
CA HIS A 157 23.33 -15.46 8.74
C HIS A 157 23.42 -16.62 9.75
N PRO A 158 23.45 -16.33 11.07
CA PRO A 158 23.84 -17.32 12.08
C PRO A 158 23.00 -18.61 11.99
N PRO A 159 23.64 -19.79 12.16
CA PRO A 159 22.91 -21.02 12.33
C PRO A 159 22.01 -20.92 13.55
N ASP A 160 20.92 -21.69 13.57
CA ASP A 160 20.14 -21.81 14.79
C ASP A 160 21.02 -22.59 15.80
N ASP A 161 21.46 -21.95 16.88
CA ASP A 161 22.32 -22.59 17.91
C ASP A 161 21.56 -23.66 18.74
N THR A 162 20.41 -24.13 18.26
CA THR A 162 19.68 -25.21 18.89
C THR A 162 20.39 -26.54 18.57
N PRO A 163 20.62 -27.42 19.56
CA PRO A 163 21.38 -28.66 19.37
C PRO A 163 20.80 -29.66 18.35
N ASP A 164 19.61 -29.39 17.79
CA ASP A 164 18.92 -30.18 16.76
C ASP A 164 18.88 -29.48 15.37
N ALA A 165 19.61 -28.38 15.18
CA ALA A 165 19.46 -27.49 14.03
C ALA A 165 19.99 -28.02 12.69
N SER A 166 20.79 -29.09 12.68
CA SER A 166 21.28 -29.68 11.43
C SER A 166 20.19 -30.42 10.64
N GLU A 167 19.05 -30.75 11.27
CA GLU A 167 17.96 -31.54 10.67
C GLU A 167 16.56 -30.92 10.79
N ARG A 168 16.39 -29.79 11.50
CA ARG A 168 15.06 -29.18 11.68
C ARG A 168 14.68 -28.20 10.56
N GLU A 169 13.43 -28.33 10.11
CA GLU A 169 12.73 -27.38 9.24
C GLU A 169 12.79 -25.96 9.82
N ARG A 170 13.28 -25.00 9.03
CA ARG A 170 13.29 -23.57 9.40
C ARG A 170 11.89 -22.98 9.21
N LYS A 171 11.45 -22.18 10.18
CA LYS A 171 10.13 -21.50 10.11
C LYS A 171 10.21 -20.29 9.18
N LEU A 172 9.41 -20.30 8.12
CA LEU A 172 9.31 -19.23 7.13
C LEU A 172 7.89 -18.67 7.05
N GLY A 173 7.75 -17.36 7.23
CA GLY A 173 6.55 -16.62 6.84
C GLY A 173 6.70 -16.04 5.44
N PHE A 174 5.68 -16.18 4.60
CA PHE A 174 5.67 -15.62 3.25
C PHE A 174 4.52 -14.62 3.10
N THR A 175 4.86 -13.37 2.76
CA THR A 175 3.90 -12.28 2.58
C THR A 175 3.91 -11.85 1.13
N VAL A 176 2.73 -11.75 0.52
CA VAL A 176 2.56 -11.24 -0.84
C VAL A 176 1.72 -9.97 -0.77
N SER A 177 2.33 -8.84 -1.06
CA SER A 177 1.69 -7.52 -0.99
C SER A 177 1.09 -7.12 -2.33
N TYR A 178 0.20 -7.94 -2.89
CA TYR A 178 -0.45 -7.70 -4.18
C TYR A 178 -1.97 -7.79 -4.09
N PRO A 179 -2.72 -7.08 -4.96
CA PRO A 179 -4.15 -7.25 -5.05
C PRO A 179 -4.48 -8.69 -5.47
N VAL A 180 -5.20 -9.37 -4.61
CA VAL A 180 -5.77 -10.70 -4.84
C VAL A 180 -6.98 -10.56 -5.77
N ASP A 181 -7.10 -11.46 -6.75
CA ASP A 181 -8.36 -11.65 -7.46
C ASP A 181 -9.35 -12.35 -6.54
N GLN A 182 -10.38 -11.60 -6.15
CA GLN A 182 -11.31 -11.93 -5.07
C GLN A 182 -12.13 -13.20 -5.36
N ALA A 183 -12.42 -13.47 -6.64
CA ALA A 183 -13.13 -14.66 -7.09
C ALA A 183 -12.38 -15.98 -6.82
N ALA A 184 -11.06 -15.92 -6.65
CA ALA A 184 -10.24 -17.10 -6.37
C ALA A 184 -10.19 -17.41 -4.86
N ALA A 185 -10.13 -16.36 -4.02
CA ALA A 185 -10.03 -16.47 -2.57
C ALA A 185 -11.27 -17.12 -1.91
N THR A 186 -12.46 -16.92 -2.49
CA THR A 186 -13.72 -17.54 -2.05
C THR A 186 -13.80 -19.05 -2.33
N SER A 187 -12.95 -19.60 -3.21
CA SER A 187 -12.98 -21.03 -3.59
C SER A 187 -12.03 -21.91 -2.77
N GLY A 188 -11.48 -21.38 -1.67
CA GLY A 188 -10.74 -22.14 -0.64
C GLY A 188 -9.46 -22.85 -1.09
N SER A 189 -9.04 -22.72 -2.35
CA SER A 189 -7.93 -23.49 -2.91
C SER A 189 -6.91 -22.68 -3.70
N ALA A 190 -7.22 -21.47 -4.17
CA ALA A 190 -6.29 -20.72 -5.01
C ALA A 190 -6.43 -19.20 -4.85
N ILE A 191 -5.32 -18.48 -4.71
CA ILE A 191 -5.31 -17.02 -4.76
C ILE A 191 -4.68 -16.62 -6.10
N LYS A 192 -5.48 -16.08 -7.02
CA LYS A 192 -4.96 -15.56 -8.29
C LYS A 192 -4.47 -14.12 -8.09
N TRP A 193 -3.24 -13.83 -8.48
CA TRP A 193 -2.65 -12.49 -8.34
C TRP A 193 -2.84 -11.70 -9.64
N LYS A 194 -3.39 -10.48 -9.59
CA LYS A 194 -3.73 -9.69 -10.80
C LYS A 194 -2.53 -9.05 -11.52
N SER A 195 -1.34 -9.09 -10.95
CA SER A 195 -0.24 -8.20 -11.30
C SER A 195 1.02 -8.88 -11.85
N PHE A 196 1.04 -10.21 -11.90
CA PHE A 196 2.13 -10.94 -12.54
C PHE A 196 1.74 -11.28 -13.97
N SER A 197 2.65 -11.05 -14.93
CA SER A 197 2.44 -11.46 -16.33
C SER A 197 2.41 -12.98 -16.49
N ALA A 198 2.78 -13.72 -15.44
CA ALA A 198 2.44 -15.12 -15.30
C ALA A 198 0.91 -15.24 -15.20
N ASN A 199 0.28 -15.66 -16.30
CA ASN A 199 -1.14 -16.04 -16.33
C ASN A 199 -1.46 -17.27 -15.46
N ASP A 200 -0.50 -17.73 -14.66
CA ASP A 200 -0.57 -18.92 -13.84
C ASP A 200 -1.10 -18.59 -12.46
N THR A 201 -2.18 -19.28 -12.09
CA THR A 201 -2.75 -19.22 -10.75
C THR A 201 -1.79 -19.88 -9.77
N VAL A 202 -1.33 -19.14 -8.75
CA VAL A 202 -0.58 -19.71 -7.64
C VAL A 202 -1.58 -20.35 -6.67
N VAL A 203 -1.66 -21.68 -6.71
CA VAL A 203 -2.52 -22.49 -5.84
C VAL A 203 -1.72 -22.81 -4.57
N PHE A 204 -2.04 -22.16 -3.46
CA PHE A 204 -1.57 -22.63 -2.15
C PHE A 204 -2.51 -23.76 -1.71
N ALA A 205 -2.10 -25.00 -1.91
CA ALA A 205 -2.82 -26.13 -1.36
C ALA A 205 -2.68 -26.11 0.17
N TYR A 206 -3.77 -25.80 0.88
CA TYR A 206 -3.86 -25.98 2.33
C TYR A 206 -4.43 -27.39 2.60
N PRO A 207 -3.62 -28.37 3.04
CA PRO A 207 -4.10 -29.74 3.24
C PRO A 207 -4.93 -29.94 4.52
N PHE A 208 -5.52 -28.89 5.11
CA PHE A 208 -6.10 -28.97 6.47
C PHE A 208 -7.63 -28.93 6.57
N PHE A 209 -8.35 -28.94 5.45
CA PHE A 209 -9.80 -29.17 5.45
C PHE A 209 -10.14 -30.57 4.92
N ALA A 210 -9.70 -31.59 5.65
CA ALA A 210 -10.24 -32.94 5.55
C ALA A 210 -10.41 -33.51 6.97
N LYS A 211 -11.54 -33.17 7.59
CA LYS A 211 -12.20 -34.01 8.59
C LYS A 211 -13.70 -33.86 8.42
#